data_AF-A0A926U374-F1
#
_entry.id   AF-A0A926U374-F1
#
_cell.length_a   1.000
_cell.length_b   1.000
_cell.length_c   1.000
_cell.angle_alpha   90.00
_cell.angle_beta   90.00
_cell.angle_gamma   90.00
#
_symmetry.space_group_name_H-M   'P 1'
#
loop_
_entity.id
_entity.type
_entity.pdbx_description
1 polymer ?
#
loop_
_entity_poly.entity_id
_entity_poly.type
_entity_poly.pdbx_seq_one_letter_code
_entity_poly.pdbx_strand_id
1 'polypeptide(L)' 'MPIDPDKTTRVMISMPKPLAKYLRQVAKSRAISLSQLMLQATLDRYPPPSEATENEDDHSS' A
#
# COMPACT_ATOMS: atom_id res chain seq x y z
N MET A 1 -11.38 15.82 2.21
CA MET A 1 -10.58 15.76 0.96
C MET A 1 -10.94 14.46 0.24
N PRO A 2 -11.67 14.48 -0.89
CA PRO A 2 -11.85 13.28 -1.70
C PRO A 2 -10.51 12.83 -2.31
N ILE A 3 -10.29 11.52 -2.42
CA ILE A 3 -9.07 10.94 -3.00
C ILE A 3 -9.21 11.01 -4.53
N ASP A 4 -8.36 11.80 -5.19
CA ASP A 4 -8.30 11.88 -6.65
C ASP A 4 -7.88 10.52 -7.23
N PRO A 5 -8.73 9.80 -7.97
CA PRO A 5 -8.38 8.49 -8.53
C PRO A 5 -7.24 8.60 -9.56
N ASP A 6 -7.05 9.76 -10.19
CA ASP A 6 -5.98 10.02 -11.18
C ASP A 6 -4.57 10.05 -10.59
N LYS A 7 -4.42 10.21 -9.26
CA LYS A 7 -3.10 10.13 -8.59
C LYS A 7 -2.72 8.72 -8.17
N THR A 8 -3.55 7.71 -8.48
CA THR A 8 -3.31 6.33 -8.02
C THR A 8 -2.40 5.58 -8.99
N THR A 9 -1.20 5.21 -8.52
CA THR A 9 -0.29 4.35 -9.31
C THR A 9 -0.84 2.93 -9.39
N ARG A 10 -0.99 2.40 -10.61
CA ARG A 10 -1.43 1.03 -10.84
C ARG A 10 -0.24 0.08 -10.83
N VAL A 11 -0.27 -0.92 -9.96
CA VAL A 11 0.76 -1.96 -9.88
C VAL A 11 0.17 -3.30 -10.28
N MET A 12 0.79 -3.96 -11.25
CA MET A 12 0.45 -5.34 -11.62
C MET A 12 1.34 -6.32 -10.87
N ILE A 13 0.72 -7.24 -10.13
CA ILE A 13 1.44 -8.25 -9.35
C ILE A 13 1.16 -9.63 -9.96
N SER A 14 2.22 -10.28 -10.45
CA SER A 14 2.16 -11.67 -10.86
C SER A 14 2.41 -12.58 -9.67
N MET A 15 1.54 -13.56 -9.46
CA MET A 15 1.68 -14.54 -8.38
C MET A 15 1.12 -15.90 -8.80
N PRO A 16 1.58 -17.00 -8.17
CA PRO A 16 1.05 -18.34 -8.45
C PRO A 16 -0.45 -18.43 -8.22
N LYS A 17 -1.16 -19.18 -9.08
CA LYS A 17 -2.62 -19.40 -8.99
C LYS A 17 -3.09 -19.87 -7.62
N PRO A 18 -2.40 -20.81 -6.92
CA PRO A 18 -2.82 -21.24 -5.59
C PRO A 18 -2.81 -20.10 -4.57
N LEU A 19 -1.76 -19.27 -4.60
CA LEU A 19 -1.62 -18.11 -3.71
C LEU A 19 -2.70 -17.07 -3.99
N ALA A 20 -2.95 -16.75 -5.26
CA ALA A 20 -4.01 -15.82 -5.65
C ALA A 20 -5.40 -16.29 -5.19
N LYS A 21 -5.68 -17.60 -5.27
CA LYS A 21 -6.94 -18.18 -4.79
C LYS A 21 -7.09 -18.03 -3.28
N TYR A 22 -6.04 -18.35 -2.53
CA TYR A 22 -6.03 -18.20 -1.08
C TYR A 22 -6.25 -16.75 -0.66
N LEU A 23 -5.49 -15.80 -1.23
CA LEU A 23 -5.61 -14.38 -0.89
C LEU A 23 -7.00 -13.80 -1.20
N ARG A 24 -7.63 -14.23 -2.31
CA ARG A 24 -9.02 -13.86 -2.62
C ARG A 24 -10.00 -14.38 -1.57
N GLN A 25 -9.79 -15.60 -1.06
CA GLN A 25 -10.63 -16.16 0.00
C GLN A 25 -10.49 -15.37 1.30
N VAL A 26 -9.26 -14.98 1.67
CA VAL A 26 -9.01 -14.15 2.86
C VAL A 26 -9.61 -12.74 2.70
N ALA A 27 -9.48 -12.14 1.52
CA ALA A 27 -10.09 -10.84 1.24
C ALA A 27 -11.61 -10.90 1.39
N LYS A 28 -12.24 -11.98 0.88
CA LYS A 28 -13.68 -12.22 0.99
C LYS A 28 -14.12 -12.42 2.45
N SER A 29 -13.37 -13.18 3.25
CA SER A 29 -13.73 -13.41 4.67
C SER A 29 -13.66 -12.14 5.52
N ARG A 30 -12.80 -11.19 5.12
CA ARG A 30 -12.64 -9.88 5.78
C ARG A 30 -13.51 -8.77 5.18
N ALA A 31 -14.34 -9.08 4.17
CA ALA A 31 -15.16 -8.11 3.45
C ALA A 31 -14.38 -6.90 2.87
N ILE A 32 -13.14 -7.12 2.44
CA ILE A 32 -12.28 -6.10 1.83
C ILE A 32 -11.86 -6.49 0.41
N SER A 33 -11.38 -5.52 -0.37
CA SER A 33 -10.82 -5.80 -1.69
C SER A 33 -9.45 -6.47 -1.60
N LEU A 34 -9.09 -7.24 -2.64
CA LEU A 34 -7.77 -7.88 -2.71
C LEU A 34 -6.64 -6.85 -2.69
N SER A 35 -6.81 -5.70 -3.35
CA SER A 35 -5.83 -4.61 -3.33
C SER A 35 -5.65 -4.04 -1.93
N GLN A 36 -6.73 -3.83 -1.19
CA GLN A 36 -6.67 -3.34 0.19
C GLN A 36 -5.97 -4.33 1.13
N LEU A 37 -6.26 -5.63 0.97
CA LEU A 37 -5.57 -6.68 1.72
C LEU A 37 -4.06 -6.68 1.44
N MET A 38 -3.66 -6.53 0.18
CA MET A 38 -2.25 -6.47 -0.22
C MET A 38 -1.55 -5.22 0.32
N LEU A 39 -2.23 -4.06 0.29
CA LEU A 39 -1.71 -2.82 0.86
C LEU A 39 -1.48 -2.95 2.37
N GLN A 40 -2.47 -3.45 3.12
CA GLN A 40 -2.33 -3.69 4.57
C GLN A 40 -1.17 -4.62 4.89
N ALA A 41 -1.10 -5.77 4.20
CA ALA A 41 -0.02 -6.73 4.41
C ALA A 41 1.36 -6.17 4.06
N THR A 42 1.43 -5.23 3.11
CA THR A 42 2.69 -4.57 2.74
C THR A 42 3.07 -3.52 3.77
N LEU A 43 2.13 -2.69 4.23
CA LEU A 43 2.37 -1.65 5.24
C LEU A 43 2.76 -2.24 6.61
N ASP A 44 2.16 -3.36 7.00
CA ASP A 44 2.52 -4.06 8.25
C ASP A 44 3.97 -4.58 8.24
N ARG A 45 4.49 -4.92 7.05
CA ARG A 45 5.80 -5.56 6.90
C ARG A 45 6.91 -4.60 6.46
N TYR A 46 6.54 -3.60 5.68
CA TYR A 46 7.39 -2.51 5.22
C TYR A 46 6.66 -1.22 5.58
N PRO A 47 6.81 -0.74 6.83
CA PRO A 47 6.37 0.60 7.14
C PRO A 47 7.04 1.54 6.12
N PRO A 48 6.32 2.56 5.62
CA PRO A 48 6.94 3.56 4.76
C PRO A 48 8.20 4.06 5.48
N PRO A 49 9.34 4.24 4.79
CA PRO A 49 10.50 4.85 5.39
C PRO A 49 10.00 6.15 6.03
N SER A 50 10.18 6.30 7.34
CA SER A 50 9.95 7.58 7.98
C SER A 50 10.78 8.55 7.16
N GLU A 51 10.13 9.46 6.46
CA GLU A 51 10.79 10.63 5.92
C GLU A 51 11.42 11.30 7.14
N ALA A 52 12.71 11.02 7.34
CA ALA A 52 13.56 11.79 8.20
C ALA A 52 13.63 13.15 7.51
N THR A 53 12.76 14.04 7.97
CA THR A 53 13.08 15.44 8.23
C THR A 53 14.16 16.02 7.33
N GLU A 54 13.81 16.42 6.10
CA GLU A 54 14.49 17.52 5.40
C GLU A 54 13.67 18.80 5.65
N ASN A 55 13.53 19.17 6.92
CA ASN A 55 13.31 20.55 7.35
C ASN A 55 14.47 20.85 8.29
N GLU A 56 15.65 21.11 7.72
CA GLU A 56 16.61 21.98 8.38
C GLU A 56 16.60 23.29 7.61
N ASP A 57 15.98 24.28 8.25
CA ASP A 57 15.92 25.67 7.91
C ASP A 57 17.27 26.21 7.41
N ASP A 58 17.28 26.70 6.17
CA ASP A 58 18.26 27.68 5.71
C ASP A 58 17.95 29.02 6.41
N HIS A 59 18.30 29.09 7.70
CA HIS A 59 18.56 30.34 8.41
C HIS A 59 20.08 30.52 8.51
N SER A 60 20.71 30.63 7.33
CA SER A 60 22.05 31.19 7.22
C SER A 60 21.94 32.65 6.77
N SER A 61 22.02 33.52 7.79
CA SER A 61 22.43 34.94 7.78
C SER A 61 21.53 35.99 7.12
#